data_AF-A0A7S4F602-F1
#
_entry.id   AF-A0A7S4F602-F1
#
_cell.length_a   1.000
_cell.length_b   1.000
_cell.length_c   1.000
_cell.angle_alpha   90.00
_cell.angle_beta   90.00
_cell.angle_gamma   90.00
#
_symmetry.space_group_name_H-M   'P 1'
#
loop_
_entity.id
_entity.type
_entity.pdbx_description
1 polymer ?
#
loop_
_entity_poly.entity_id
_entity_poly.type
_entity_poly.pdbx_seq_one_letter_code
_entity_poly.pdbx_strand_id
1 'polypeptide(L)'
;MLAAYEQELRDSSEFDAWQARMRAEDEEQRLAEVERRRIETLLADEEAKEARLRAVNEKRAIAGAMKLESDANAVKREQEAEAMRLQQKALVLDVQAQRERPAQAAEEMVRQNHLKAKELREEKEALEERAAAEAAAEAERRADLIRQIRALELVPKVRVKTVDPTYTPQHGLLEEMSLAELRERLNSVELERQREEEAKRNDIISAKKERDDDLRRRMERLSAMRELSAQQATSKRELAKRAQKEAEAQRQGRLAEAQMKVNAQMEAKRAARAREEARLAEELKQIKLKKAFLDADKEAVERSKFESLQGGARRELIARQETGIKNATNAAKIHDKETAQRLLNLQQEREIHEAFLRDYERRASEHQYDSNIAEDTLQASRQMLKARLGLGVKTGLPTSSSWMQNTRQPLQNTGRPFDDTLQQTAPRVRTAEN
;
A
#
# COMPACT_ATOMS: atom_id res chain seq x y z
N MET A 1 -42.55 -16.93 61.55
CA MET A 1 -42.23 -16.73 60.12
C MET A 1 -41.62 -15.38 59.81
N LEU A 2 -42.02 -14.27 60.47
CA LEU A 2 -41.43 -12.94 60.21
C LEU A 2 -39.98 -12.77 60.69
N ALA A 3 -39.60 -13.38 61.83
CA ALA A 3 -38.24 -13.25 62.38
C ALA A 3 -37.14 -13.95 61.55
N ALA A 4 -37.47 -15.05 60.87
CA ALA A 4 -36.54 -15.74 59.97
C ALA A 4 -36.35 -14.95 58.66
N TYR A 5 -37.44 -14.34 58.17
CA TYR A 5 -37.43 -13.50 56.96
C TYR A 5 -36.64 -12.19 57.16
N GLU A 6 -36.66 -11.62 58.36
CA GLU A 6 -35.86 -10.44 58.72
C GLU A 6 -34.37 -10.74 58.93
N GLN A 7 -34.01 -11.98 59.30
CA GLN A 7 -32.61 -12.44 59.37
C GLN A 7 -32.04 -12.78 57.99
N GLU A 8 -32.80 -13.44 57.11
CA GLU A 8 -32.39 -13.71 55.72
C GLU A 8 -32.23 -12.43 54.88
N LEU A 9 -32.95 -11.35 55.19
CA LEU A 9 -32.76 -10.04 54.54
C LEU A 9 -31.46 -9.32 54.96
N ARG A 10 -30.76 -9.82 55.98
CA ARG A 10 -29.64 -9.13 56.63
C ARG A 10 -28.38 -9.99 56.80
N ASP A 11 -28.41 -11.25 56.34
CA ASP A 11 -27.25 -12.13 56.36
C ASP A 11 -26.30 -11.80 55.19
N SER A 12 -25.33 -10.91 55.43
CA SER A 12 -24.31 -10.54 54.44
C SER A 12 -23.18 -11.56 54.33
N SER A 13 -23.20 -12.63 55.13
CA SER A 13 -22.07 -13.54 55.26
C SER A 13 -21.68 -14.24 53.96
N GLU A 14 -22.65 -14.61 53.11
CA GLU A 14 -22.39 -15.18 51.79
C GLU A 14 -21.74 -14.18 50.83
N PHE A 15 -22.19 -12.91 50.86
CA PHE A 15 -21.62 -11.84 50.05
C PHE A 15 -20.21 -11.49 50.51
N ASP A 16 -19.97 -11.43 51.82
CA ASP A 16 -18.67 -11.15 52.41
C ASP A 16 -17.68 -12.30 52.14
N ALA A 17 -18.13 -13.56 52.23
CA ALA A 17 -17.35 -14.73 51.86
C ALA A 17 -17.02 -14.76 50.36
N TRP A 18 -17.98 -14.43 49.49
CA TRP A 18 -17.74 -14.27 48.06
C TRP A 18 -16.77 -13.12 47.77
N GLN A 19 -16.92 -11.97 48.42
CA GLN A 19 -16.04 -10.82 48.24
C GLN A 19 -14.63 -11.09 48.77
N ALA A 20 -14.49 -11.86 49.85
CA ALA A 20 -13.20 -12.32 50.35
C ALA A 20 -12.55 -13.32 49.39
N ARG A 21 -13.34 -14.26 48.84
CA ARG A 21 -12.88 -15.22 47.85
C ARG A 21 -12.45 -14.56 46.54
N MET A 22 -13.24 -13.63 46.01
CA MET A 22 -12.88 -12.85 44.81
C MET A 22 -11.61 -12.02 45.04
N ARG A 23 -11.47 -11.37 46.21
CA ARG A 23 -10.23 -10.65 46.55
C ARG A 23 -9.01 -11.59 46.65
N ALA A 24 -9.18 -12.78 47.22
CA ALA A 24 -8.12 -13.77 47.29
C ALA A 24 -7.74 -14.32 45.90
N GLU A 25 -8.72 -14.60 45.04
CA GLU A 25 -8.49 -15.04 43.65
C GLU A 25 -7.81 -13.94 42.82
N ASP A 26 -8.22 -12.67 42.97
CA ASP A 26 -7.58 -11.52 42.32
C ASP A 26 -6.14 -11.30 42.81
N GLU A 27 -5.88 -11.46 44.12
CA GLU A 27 -4.53 -11.39 44.69
C GLU A 27 -3.63 -12.53 44.21
N GLU A 28 -4.15 -13.76 44.13
CA GLU A 28 -3.43 -14.91 43.61
C GLU A 28 -3.08 -14.73 42.12
N GLN A 29 -4.03 -14.25 41.30
CA GLN A 29 -3.78 -13.93 39.90
C GLN A 29 -2.71 -12.85 39.75
N ARG A 30 -2.77 -11.79 40.57
CA ARG A 30 -1.76 -10.73 40.56
C ARG A 30 -0.38 -11.27 40.92
N LEU A 31 -0.26 -12.13 41.91
CA LEU A 31 1.00 -12.76 42.30
C LEU A 31 1.53 -13.67 41.17
N ALA A 32 0.67 -14.49 40.58
CA ALA A 32 1.02 -15.36 39.45
C ALA A 32 1.50 -14.56 38.22
N GLU A 33 0.88 -13.41 37.93
CA GLU A 33 1.34 -12.51 36.87
C GLU A 33 2.69 -11.89 37.16
N VAL A 34 2.94 -11.47 38.41
CA VAL A 34 4.23 -10.92 38.83
C VAL A 34 5.33 -11.98 38.70
N GLU A 35 5.06 -13.22 39.11
CA GLU A 35 5.99 -14.34 38.98
C GLU A 35 6.26 -14.68 37.51
N ARG A 36 5.22 -14.74 36.67
CA ARG A 36 5.38 -14.92 35.22
C ARG A 36 6.27 -13.86 34.61
N ARG A 37 6.01 -12.58 34.87
CA ARG A 37 6.84 -11.46 34.37
C ARG A 37 8.28 -11.55 34.86
N ARG A 38 8.49 -11.97 36.11
CA ARG A 38 9.84 -12.18 36.66
C ARG A 38 10.58 -13.29 35.92
N ILE A 39 9.92 -14.41 35.66
CA ILE A 39 10.49 -15.54 34.89
C ILE A 39 10.78 -15.10 33.45
N GLU A 40 9.85 -14.41 32.79
CA GLU A 40 10.04 -13.88 31.44
C GLU A 40 11.24 -12.92 31.36
N THR A 41 11.41 -12.06 32.36
CA THR A 41 12.55 -11.13 32.42
C THR A 41 13.87 -11.88 32.57
N LEU A 42 13.93 -12.88 33.44
CA LEU A 42 15.12 -13.72 33.62
C LEU A 42 15.46 -14.51 32.35
N LEU A 43 14.45 -15.05 31.67
CA LEU A 43 14.64 -15.74 30.40
C LEU A 43 15.14 -14.78 29.32
N ALA A 44 14.56 -13.58 29.22
CA ALA A 44 15.02 -12.56 28.27
C ALA A 44 16.47 -12.12 28.54
N ASP A 45 16.87 -12.00 29.81
CA ASP A 45 18.24 -11.68 30.20
C ASP A 45 19.23 -12.80 29.84
N GLU A 46 18.87 -14.06 30.07
CA GLU A 46 19.70 -15.21 29.68
C GLU A 46 19.80 -15.34 28.15
N GLU A 47 18.68 -15.19 27.42
CA GLU A 47 18.68 -15.16 25.96
C GLU A 47 19.57 -14.04 25.41
N ALA A 48 19.54 -12.85 26.03
CA ALA A 48 20.40 -11.74 25.65
C ALA A 48 21.90 -12.03 25.90
N LYS A 49 22.23 -12.70 27.01
CA LYS A 49 23.61 -13.15 27.29
C LYS A 49 24.07 -14.19 26.28
N GLU A 50 23.23 -15.18 25.98
CA GLU A 50 23.53 -16.20 24.97
C GLU A 50 23.72 -15.59 23.58
N ALA A 51 22.86 -14.66 23.17
CA ALA A 51 22.98 -13.97 21.89
C ALA A 51 24.31 -13.19 21.81
N ARG A 52 24.73 -12.52 22.90
CA ARG A 52 26.04 -11.85 22.97
C ARG A 52 27.19 -12.84 22.85
N LEU A 53 27.12 -13.98 23.54
CA LEU A 53 28.15 -15.01 23.47
C LEU A 53 28.25 -15.62 22.06
N ARG A 54 27.11 -15.92 21.41
CA ARG A 54 27.07 -16.39 20.02
C ARG A 54 27.72 -15.38 19.08
N ALA A 55 27.37 -14.10 19.18
CA ALA A 55 27.95 -13.05 18.36
C ALA A 55 29.47 -12.89 18.56
N VAL A 56 29.97 -13.03 19.80
CA VAL A 56 31.41 -13.01 20.09
C VAL A 56 32.12 -14.22 19.48
N ASN A 57 31.53 -15.41 19.61
CA ASN A 57 32.09 -16.65 19.06
C ASN A 57 32.12 -16.62 17.53
N GLU A 58 31.07 -16.14 16.87
CA GLU A 58 31.02 -15.95 15.42
C GLU A 58 32.09 -14.97 14.95
N LYS A 59 32.23 -13.81 15.61
CA LYS A 59 33.30 -12.84 15.29
C LYS A 59 34.68 -13.45 15.46
N ARG A 60 34.89 -14.26 16.50
CA ARG A 60 36.16 -14.96 16.74
C ARG A 60 36.45 -16.01 15.66
N ALA A 61 35.45 -16.76 15.24
CA ALA A 61 35.57 -17.75 14.16
C ALA A 61 35.89 -17.07 12.82
N ILE A 62 35.19 -15.99 12.48
CA ILE A 62 35.44 -15.19 11.27
C ILE A 62 36.86 -14.60 11.31
N ALA A 63 37.28 -14.01 12.42
CA ALA A 63 38.63 -13.48 12.57
C ALA A 63 39.71 -14.58 12.46
N GLY A 64 39.44 -15.77 12.99
CA GLY A 64 40.30 -16.94 12.84
C GLY A 64 40.44 -17.38 11.38
N ALA A 65 39.32 -17.48 10.66
CA ALA A 65 39.31 -17.83 9.24
C ALA A 65 40.05 -16.78 8.39
N MET A 66 39.83 -15.48 8.64
CA MET A 66 40.53 -14.40 7.94
C MET A 66 42.05 -14.44 8.19
N LYS A 67 42.49 -14.78 9.40
CA LYS A 67 43.92 -14.96 9.69
C LYS A 67 44.52 -16.11 8.90
N LEU A 68 43.87 -17.28 8.92
CA LEU A 68 44.34 -18.45 8.16
C LEU A 68 44.41 -18.17 6.65
N GLU A 69 43.43 -17.47 6.10
CA GLU A 69 43.44 -17.04 4.69
C GLU A 69 44.56 -16.04 4.41
N SER A 70 44.76 -15.05 5.30
CA SER A 70 45.85 -14.09 5.21
C SER A 70 47.22 -14.77 5.22
N ASP A 71 47.42 -15.75 6.11
CA ASP A 71 48.66 -16.50 6.23
C ASP A 71 48.90 -17.36 4.98
N ALA A 72 47.87 -18.06 4.48
CA ALA A 72 47.95 -18.81 3.24
C ALA A 72 48.28 -17.91 2.03
N ASN A 73 47.70 -16.72 1.98
CA ASN A 73 47.98 -15.73 0.94
C ASN A 73 49.37 -15.09 1.10
N ALA A 74 49.91 -14.98 2.31
CA ALA A 74 51.28 -14.54 2.55
C ALA A 74 52.28 -15.57 2.01
N VAL A 75 52.09 -16.86 2.33
CA VAL A 75 52.93 -17.95 1.83
C VAL A 75 52.91 -18.03 0.30
N LYS A 76 51.74 -17.90 -0.33
CA LYS A 76 51.64 -17.84 -1.81
C LYS A 76 52.42 -16.66 -2.39
N ARG A 77 52.30 -15.47 -1.81
CA ARG A 77 53.05 -14.28 -2.24
C ARG A 77 54.56 -14.47 -2.12
N GLU A 78 55.03 -15.11 -1.06
CA GLU A 78 56.45 -15.44 -0.89
C GLU A 78 56.93 -16.42 -1.97
N GLN A 79 56.16 -17.49 -2.24
CA GLN A 79 56.49 -18.45 -3.31
C GLN A 79 56.54 -17.80 -4.69
N GLU A 80 55.58 -16.93 -5.01
CA GLU A 80 55.56 -16.17 -6.26
C GLU A 80 56.78 -15.23 -6.35
N ALA A 81 57.11 -14.53 -5.27
CA ALA A 81 58.29 -13.67 -5.21
C ALA A 81 59.59 -14.45 -5.40
N GLU A 82 59.73 -15.63 -4.79
CA GLU A 82 60.88 -16.51 -4.96
C GLU A 82 61.00 -17.03 -6.41
N ALA A 83 59.89 -17.46 -7.00
CA ALA A 83 59.85 -17.90 -8.39
C ALA A 83 60.28 -16.77 -9.34
N MET A 84 59.79 -15.55 -9.12
CA MET A 84 60.19 -14.37 -9.90
C MET A 84 61.68 -14.06 -9.73
N ARG A 85 62.23 -14.14 -8.51
CA ARG A 85 63.66 -13.94 -8.26
C ARG A 85 64.51 -14.99 -8.97
N LEU A 86 64.08 -16.25 -9.01
CA LEU A 86 64.77 -17.32 -9.73
C LEU A 86 64.74 -17.08 -11.24
N GLN A 87 63.60 -16.68 -11.80
CA GLN A 87 63.49 -16.33 -13.22
C GLN A 87 64.39 -15.14 -13.59
N GLN A 88 64.41 -14.10 -12.76
CA GLN A 88 65.30 -12.96 -12.97
C GLN A 88 66.77 -13.35 -12.93
N LYS A 89 67.18 -14.21 -11.98
CA LYS A 89 68.56 -14.75 -11.94
C LYS A 89 68.89 -15.54 -13.20
N ALA A 90 67.98 -16.40 -13.68
CA ALA A 90 68.19 -17.15 -14.91
C ALA A 90 68.33 -16.25 -16.13
N LEU A 91 67.50 -15.19 -16.23
CA LEU A 91 67.60 -14.21 -17.30
C LEU A 91 68.93 -13.45 -17.27
N VAL A 92 69.39 -13.04 -16.08
CA VAL A 92 70.68 -12.36 -15.93
C VAL A 92 71.82 -13.26 -16.40
N LEU A 93 71.80 -14.55 -16.04
CA LEU A 93 72.81 -15.52 -16.48
C LEU A 93 72.78 -15.72 -18.00
N ASP A 94 71.60 -15.81 -18.62
CA ASP A 94 71.49 -15.93 -20.08
C ASP A 94 72.02 -14.68 -20.79
N VAL A 95 71.68 -13.48 -20.29
CA VAL A 95 72.20 -12.21 -20.82
C VAL A 95 73.73 -12.13 -20.65
N GLN A 96 74.28 -12.58 -19.52
CA GLN A 96 75.73 -12.65 -19.32
C GLN A 96 76.38 -13.61 -20.33
N ALA A 97 75.84 -14.81 -20.49
CA ALA A 97 76.33 -15.77 -21.49
C ALA A 97 76.27 -15.21 -22.91
N GLN A 98 75.20 -14.49 -23.26
CA GLN A 98 75.07 -13.82 -24.57
C GLN A 98 76.08 -12.67 -24.75
N ARG A 99 76.45 -11.95 -23.68
CA ARG A 99 77.48 -10.90 -23.70
C ARG A 99 78.89 -11.46 -23.83
N GLU A 100 79.17 -12.64 -23.28
CA GLU A 100 80.49 -13.28 -23.34
C GLU A 100 80.77 -13.91 -24.72
N ARG A 101 79.74 -14.43 -25.41
CA ARG A 101 79.85 -15.01 -26.76
C ARG A 101 80.59 -14.14 -27.79
N PRO A 102 80.29 -12.84 -27.98
CA PRO A 102 81.01 -12.02 -28.95
C PRO A 102 82.46 -11.77 -28.56
N ALA A 103 82.78 -11.69 -27.25
CA ALA A 103 84.15 -11.55 -26.79
C ALA A 103 84.96 -12.81 -27.09
N GLN A 104 84.40 -13.99 -26.80
CA GLN A 104 85.01 -15.28 -27.14
C GLN A 104 85.19 -15.44 -28.66
N ALA A 105 84.17 -15.10 -29.46
CA ALA A 105 84.27 -15.12 -30.91
C ALA A 105 85.34 -14.14 -31.45
N ALA A 106 85.48 -12.97 -30.85
CA ALA A 106 86.52 -12.00 -31.20
C ALA A 106 87.92 -12.54 -30.86
N GLU A 107 88.11 -13.16 -29.70
CA GLU A 107 89.37 -13.81 -29.32
C GLU A 107 89.75 -14.95 -30.28
N GLU A 108 88.78 -15.79 -30.65
CA GLU A 108 88.99 -16.85 -31.65
C GLU A 108 89.37 -16.29 -33.02
N MET A 109 88.70 -15.23 -33.47
CA MET A 109 89.02 -14.55 -34.73
C MET A 109 90.43 -13.94 -34.71
N VAL A 110 90.82 -13.30 -33.60
CA VAL A 110 92.18 -12.76 -33.43
C VAL A 110 93.21 -13.89 -33.47
N ARG A 111 92.95 -15.02 -32.80
CA ARG A 111 93.82 -16.19 -32.83
C ARG A 111 93.97 -16.76 -34.24
N GLN A 112 92.86 -16.94 -34.96
CA GLN A 112 92.89 -17.42 -36.35
C GLN A 112 93.62 -16.46 -37.28
N ASN A 113 93.41 -15.15 -37.14
CA ASN A 113 94.12 -14.13 -37.92
C ASN A 113 95.63 -14.14 -37.62
N HIS A 114 96.02 -14.36 -36.36
CA HIS A 114 97.43 -14.47 -36.00
C HIS A 114 98.10 -15.70 -36.62
N LEU A 115 97.41 -16.85 -36.64
CA LEU A 115 97.90 -18.07 -37.31
C LEU A 115 98.05 -17.84 -38.82
N LYS A 116 97.00 -17.32 -39.49
CA LYS A 116 97.06 -16.98 -40.92
C LYS A 116 98.14 -15.96 -41.25
N ALA A 117 98.34 -14.96 -40.38
CA ALA A 117 99.38 -13.96 -40.57
C ALA A 117 100.79 -14.56 -40.43
N LYS A 118 100.99 -15.60 -39.62
CA LYS A 118 102.25 -16.34 -39.56
C LYS A 118 102.47 -17.16 -40.83
N GLU A 119 101.48 -17.94 -41.24
CA GLU A 119 101.51 -18.73 -42.48
C GLU A 119 101.85 -17.85 -43.68
N LEU A 120 101.17 -16.70 -43.82
CA LEU A 120 101.44 -15.74 -44.90
C LEU A 120 102.83 -15.09 -44.82
N ARG A 121 103.42 -14.95 -43.63
CA ARG A 121 104.81 -14.44 -43.50
C ARG A 121 105.80 -15.49 -43.95
N GLU A 122 105.63 -16.73 -43.50
CA GLU A 122 106.48 -17.86 -43.88
C GLU A 122 106.41 -18.12 -45.40
N GLU A 123 105.22 -18.06 -46.00
CA GLU A 123 105.04 -18.16 -47.46
C GLU A 123 105.71 -17.01 -48.21
N LYS A 124 105.59 -15.77 -47.70
CA LYS A 124 106.23 -14.60 -48.32
C LYS A 124 107.75 -14.68 -48.25
N GLU A 125 108.31 -15.04 -47.10
CA GLU A 125 109.76 -15.21 -46.94
C GLU A 125 110.28 -16.28 -47.92
N ALA A 126 109.59 -17.42 -48.05
CA ALA A 126 109.96 -18.45 -49.01
C ALA A 126 109.85 -18.00 -50.49
N LEU A 127 108.85 -17.18 -50.83
CA LEU A 127 108.70 -16.61 -52.17
C LEU A 127 109.76 -15.54 -52.47
N GLU A 128 110.08 -14.69 -51.49
CA GLU A 128 111.12 -13.67 -51.60
C GLU A 128 112.51 -14.30 -51.81
N GLU A 129 112.82 -15.39 -51.11
CA GLU A 129 114.06 -16.15 -51.33
C GLU A 129 114.15 -16.72 -52.75
N ARG A 130 113.05 -17.30 -53.27
CA ARG A 130 112.99 -17.83 -54.64
C ARG A 130 113.12 -16.71 -55.67
N ALA A 131 112.39 -15.61 -55.49
CA ALA A 131 112.44 -14.46 -56.37
C ALA A 131 113.83 -13.81 -56.37
N ALA A 132 114.50 -13.73 -55.22
CA ALA A 132 115.86 -13.21 -55.12
C ALA A 132 116.87 -14.11 -55.88
N ALA A 133 116.74 -15.43 -55.78
CA ALA A 133 117.58 -16.37 -56.52
C ALA A 133 117.36 -16.28 -58.04
N GLU A 134 116.10 -16.20 -58.49
CA GLU A 134 115.76 -16.04 -59.91
C GLU A 134 116.20 -14.68 -60.46
N ALA A 135 116.03 -13.60 -59.69
CA ALA A 135 116.47 -12.25 -60.07
C ALA A 135 117.99 -12.15 -60.20
N ALA A 136 118.76 -12.83 -59.33
CA ALA A 136 120.21 -12.90 -59.45
C ALA A 136 120.64 -13.62 -60.76
N ALA A 137 120.01 -14.76 -61.07
CA ALA A 137 120.27 -15.49 -62.31
C ALA A 137 119.84 -14.72 -63.57
N GLU A 138 118.73 -13.97 -63.50
CA GLU A 138 118.31 -13.07 -64.58
C GLU A 138 119.24 -11.88 -64.75
N ALA A 139 119.74 -11.28 -63.67
CA ALA A 139 120.65 -10.13 -63.75
C ALA A 139 121.95 -10.48 -64.47
N GLU A 140 122.50 -11.69 -64.25
CA GLU A 140 123.66 -12.19 -64.99
C GLU A 140 123.36 -12.33 -66.48
N ARG A 141 122.23 -12.99 -66.83
CA ARG A 141 121.78 -13.15 -68.23
C ARG A 141 121.57 -11.80 -68.92
N ARG A 142 120.95 -10.84 -68.23
CA ARG A 142 120.70 -9.48 -68.75
C ARG A 142 121.99 -8.70 -68.92
N ALA A 143 122.95 -8.83 -68.01
CA ALA A 143 124.25 -8.14 -68.13
C ALA A 143 125.01 -8.58 -69.40
N ASP A 144 124.95 -9.87 -69.74
CA ASP A 144 125.55 -10.41 -70.96
C ASP A 144 124.82 -9.95 -72.23
N LEU A 145 123.48 -9.92 -72.20
CA LEU A 145 122.67 -9.41 -73.31
C LEU A 145 122.90 -7.90 -73.54
N ILE A 146 123.02 -7.10 -72.47
CA ILE A 146 123.29 -5.66 -72.58
C ILE A 146 124.67 -5.40 -73.20
N ARG A 147 125.68 -6.24 -72.94
CA ARG A 147 126.97 -6.16 -73.64
C ARG A 147 126.82 -6.41 -75.14
N GLN A 148 125.97 -7.37 -75.53
CA GLN A 148 125.70 -7.67 -76.95
C GLN A 148 124.90 -6.57 -77.64
N ILE A 149 123.88 -6.01 -76.98
CA ILE A 149 123.03 -4.94 -77.52
C ILE A 149 123.82 -3.63 -77.65
N ARG A 150 124.68 -3.26 -76.68
CA ARG A 150 125.56 -2.08 -76.80
C ARG A 150 126.52 -2.15 -78.00
N ALA A 151 126.86 -3.35 -78.48
CA ALA A 151 127.64 -3.51 -79.71
C ALA A 151 126.82 -3.27 -80.99
N LEU A 152 125.49 -3.39 -80.92
CA LEU A 152 124.56 -3.26 -82.05
C LEU A 152 123.89 -1.89 -82.14
N GLU A 153 123.78 -1.15 -81.02
CA GLU A 153 123.09 0.15 -80.94
C GLU A 153 123.91 1.36 -81.45
N LEU A 154 125.16 1.18 -81.92
CA LEU A 154 126.02 2.28 -82.41
C LEU A 154 125.57 2.92 -83.75
N VAL A 155 124.42 2.51 -84.31
CA VAL A 155 123.92 3.02 -85.60
C VAL A 155 122.53 3.66 -85.44
N PRO A 156 122.43 4.99 -85.49
CA PRO A 156 121.15 5.69 -85.45
C PRO A 156 120.41 5.58 -86.80
N LYS A 157 119.15 5.15 -86.78
CA LYS A 157 118.20 5.34 -87.90
C LYS A 157 116.88 5.88 -87.37
N VAL A 158 116.52 7.08 -87.85
CA VAL A 158 115.23 7.73 -87.57
C VAL A 158 114.25 7.39 -88.69
N ARG A 159 113.04 6.93 -88.35
CA ARG A 159 111.90 6.84 -89.27
C ARG A 159 110.60 7.22 -88.57
N VAL A 160 109.85 8.12 -89.20
CA VAL A 160 108.50 8.51 -88.82
C VAL A 160 107.51 7.61 -89.57
N LYS A 161 106.52 7.02 -88.89
CA LYS A 161 105.47 6.15 -89.46
C LYS A 161 104.08 6.75 -89.25
N THR A 162 103.30 6.80 -90.32
CA THR A 162 101.83 6.99 -90.32
C THR A 162 101.12 5.70 -89.94
N VAL A 163 100.06 5.78 -89.11
CA VAL A 163 99.38 4.63 -88.48
C VAL A 163 98.18 4.15 -89.30
N ASP A 164 98.11 2.85 -89.56
CA ASP A 164 96.97 2.14 -90.15
C ASP A 164 96.14 1.47 -89.03
N PRO A 165 94.81 1.72 -88.91
CA PRO A 165 93.98 1.20 -87.82
C PRO A 165 93.70 -0.31 -87.89
N THR A 166 93.95 -0.97 -89.02
CA THR A 166 93.78 -2.44 -89.17
C THR A 166 95.10 -3.17 -88.95
N TYR A 167 96.20 -2.42 -88.91
CA TYR A 167 97.51 -2.98 -88.64
C TYR A 167 97.66 -3.28 -87.15
N THR A 168 97.87 -4.55 -86.82
CA THR A 168 98.28 -4.96 -85.48
C THR A 168 99.77 -4.63 -85.31
N PRO A 169 100.12 -3.70 -84.41
CA PRO A 169 101.51 -3.34 -84.19
C PRO A 169 102.22 -4.51 -83.50
N GLN A 170 103.12 -5.20 -84.21
CA GLN A 170 103.89 -6.35 -83.72
C GLN A 170 105.04 -5.89 -82.80
N HIS A 171 104.71 -5.22 -81.69
CA HIS A 171 105.68 -4.76 -80.71
C HIS A 171 106.14 -5.87 -79.75
N GLY A 172 105.60 -7.10 -79.89
CA GLY A 172 106.02 -8.27 -79.13
C GLY A 172 105.30 -8.41 -77.80
N LEU A 173 104.21 -7.67 -77.58
CA LEU A 173 103.29 -7.91 -76.48
C LEU A 173 102.40 -9.13 -76.81
N LEU A 174 102.07 -9.92 -75.80
CA LEU A 174 101.42 -11.22 -75.97
C LEU A 174 99.96 -11.16 -76.47
N GLU A 175 99.33 -9.98 -76.51
CA GLU A 175 97.90 -9.79 -76.87
C GLU A 175 97.66 -8.55 -77.74
N GLU A 176 98.53 -8.29 -78.70
CA GLU A 176 98.38 -7.15 -79.61
C GLU A 176 97.19 -7.39 -80.56
N MET A 177 96.27 -6.43 -80.60
CA MET A 177 95.08 -6.43 -81.45
C MET A 177 95.06 -5.18 -82.31
N SER A 178 94.45 -5.27 -83.48
CA SER A 178 94.23 -4.08 -84.31
C SER A 178 93.27 -3.10 -83.62
N LEU A 179 93.34 -1.81 -83.96
CA LEU A 179 92.42 -0.81 -83.40
C LEU A 179 90.96 -1.15 -83.74
N ALA A 180 90.72 -1.77 -84.90
CA ALA A 180 89.41 -2.26 -85.31
C ALA A 180 88.91 -3.40 -84.40
N GLU A 181 89.73 -4.42 -84.13
CA GLU A 181 89.38 -5.53 -83.23
C GLU A 181 89.12 -5.07 -81.80
N LEU A 182 89.92 -4.11 -81.29
CA LEU A 182 89.71 -3.51 -79.97
C LEU A 182 88.35 -2.83 -79.87
N ARG A 183 87.88 -2.18 -80.94
CA ARG A 183 86.55 -1.55 -80.97
C ARG A 183 85.43 -2.58 -80.97
N GLU A 184 85.57 -3.68 -81.71
CA GLU A 184 84.56 -4.76 -81.70
C GLU A 184 84.46 -5.46 -80.34
N ARG A 185 85.61 -5.75 -79.70
CA ARG A 185 85.63 -6.30 -78.34
C ARG A 185 85.06 -5.34 -77.32
N LEU A 186 85.38 -4.05 -77.41
CA LEU A 186 84.80 -3.02 -76.55
C LEU A 186 83.27 -3.00 -76.70
N ASN A 187 82.75 -2.97 -77.92
CA ASN A 187 81.31 -3.02 -78.18
C ASN A 187 80.67 -4.31 -77.61
N SER A 188 81.37 -5.44 -77.70
CA SER A 188 80.88 -6.72 -77.14
C SER A 188 80.79 -6.67 -75.61
N VAL A 189 81.81 -6.13 -74.95
CA VAL A 189 81.83 -5.94 -73.49
C VAL A 189 80.79 -4.92 -73.04
N GLU A 190 80.60 -3.83 -73.78
CA GLU A 190 79.55 -2.84 -73.50
C GLU A 190 78.16 -3.45 -73.60
N LEU A 191 77.91 -4.30 -74.60
CA LEU A 191 76.65 -5.02 -74.76
C LEU A 191 76.41 -6.03 -73.62
N GLU A 192 77.43 -6.79 -73.22
CA GLU A 192 77.33 -7.70 -72.08
C GLU A 192 77.03 -6.95 -70.78
N ARG A 193 77.73 -5.84 -70.54
CA ARG A 193 77.48 -4.97 -69.40
C ARG A 193 76.06 -4.40 -69.40
N GLN A 194 75.54 -3.96 -70.55
CA GLN A 194 74.17 -3.49 -70.67
C GLN A 194 73.16 -4.60 -70.31
N ARG A 195 73.37 -5.83 -70.78
CA ARG A 195 72.52 -6.98 -70.44
C ARG A 195 72.56 -7.30 -68.95
N GLU A 196 73.73 -7.25 -68.31
CA GLU A 196 73.84 -7.45 -66.86
C GLU A 196 73.10 -6.35 -66.08
N GLU A 197 73.22 -5.09 -66.52
CA GLU A 197 72.52 -3.96 -65.90
C GLU A 197 71.00 -4.10 -66.03
N GLU A 198 70.50 -4.54 -67.20
CA GLU A 198 69.09 -4.84 -67.41
C GLU A 198 68.60 -6.01 -66.55
N ALA A 199 69.38 -7.10 -66.45
CA ALA A 199 69.05 -8.22 -65.58
C ALA A 199 68.95 -7.78 -64.11
N LYS A 200 69.94 -7.02 -63.61
CA LYS A 200 69.93 -6.44 -62.26
C LYS A 200 68.71 -5.53 -62.04
N ARG A 201 68.36 -4.70 -63.02
CA ARG A 201 67.15 -3.85 -62.95
C ARG A 201 65.88 -4.69 -62.87
N ASN A 202 65.77 -5.75 -63.66
CA ASN A 202 64.62 -6.65 -63.66
C ASN A 202 64.48 -7.39 -62.32
N ASP A 203 65.60 -7.85 -61.74
CA ASP A 203 65.63 -8.47 -60.41
C ASP A 203 65.18 -7.51 -59.30
N ILE A 204 65.62 -6.25 -59.37
CA ILE A 204 65.17 -5.22 -58.43
C ILE A 204 63.66 -4.98 -58.58
N ILE A 205 63.14 -4.94 -59.81
CA ILE A 205 61.71 -4.73 -60.08
C ILE A 205 60.89 -5.92 -59.59
N SER A 206 61.32 -7.16 -59.84
CA SER A 206 60.63 -8.37 -59.37
C SER A 206 60.62 -8.43 -57.83
N ALA A 207 61.76 -8.18 -57.18
CA ALA A 207 61.86 -8.12 -55.73
C ALA A 207 61.05 -6.98 -55.09
N LYS A 208 60.83 -5.87 -55.81
CA LYS A 208 59.91 -4.81 -55.36
C LYS A 208 58.46 -5.26 -55.46
N LYS A 209 58.05 -5.85 -56.60
CA LYS A 209 56.69 -6.38 -56.80
C LYS A 209 56.33 -7.45 -55.76
N GLU A 210 57.24 -8.39 -55.50
CA GLU A 210 57.02 -9.44 -54.50
C GLU A 210 56.82 -8.85 -53.09
N ARG A 211 57.62 -7.85 -52.72
CA ARG A 211 57.45 -7.13 -51.44
C ARG A 211 56.13 -6.39 -51.37
N ASP A 212 55.72 -5.71 -52.44
CA ASP A 212 54.43 -5.02 -52.49
C ASP A 212 53.26 -6.00 -52.37
N ASP A 213 53.34 -7.17 -53.02
CA ASP A 213 52.31 -8.20 -52.94
C ASP A 213 52.27 -8.89 -51.56
N ASP A 214 53.42 -9.09 -50.90
CA ASP A 214 53.45 -9.52 -49.50
C ASP A 214 52.82 -8.48 -48.56
N LEU A 215 53.13 -7.19 -48.73
CA LEU A 215 52.51 -6.11 -47.96
C LEU A 215 50.99 -6.07 -48.17
N ARG A 216 50.52 -6.19 -49.42
CA ARG A 216 49.08 -6.28 -49.73
C ARG A 216 48.41 -7.46 -49.04
N ARG A 217 49.00 -8.66 -49.12
CA ARG A 217 48.49 -9.86 -48.44
C ARG A 217 48.41 -9.69 -46.91
N ARG A 218 49.41 -9.03 -46.32
CA ARG A 218 49.39 -8.70 -44.88
C ARG A 218 48.30 -7.70 -44.54
N MET A 219 48.10 -6.67 -45.38
CA MET A 219 47.02 -5.70 -45.20
C MET A 219 45.64 -6.37 -45.28
N GLU A 220 45.41 -7.23 -46.28
CA GLU A 220 44.17 -7.99 -46.44
C GLU A 220 43.91 -8.93 -45.26
N ARG A 221 44.96 -9.58 -44.74
CA ARG A 221 44.84 -10.41 -43.52
C ARG A 221 44.46 -9.57 -42.31
N LEU A 222 45.07 -8.40 -42.14
CA LEU A 222 44.75 -7.48 -41.04
C LEU A 222 43.34 -6.91 -41.17
N SER A 223 42.88 -6.56 -42.37
CA SER A 223 41.50 -6.09 -42.59
C SER A 223 40.50 -7.20 -42.27
N ALA A 224 40.73 -8.43 -42.75
CA ALA A 224 39.88 -9.58 -42.45
C ALA A 224 39.82 -9.87 -40.93
N MET A 225 40.95 -9.80 -40.22
CA MET A 225 40.95 -9.97 -38.76
C MET A 225 40.19 -8.85 -38.04
N ARG A 226 40.30 -7.60 -38.49
CA ARG A 226 39.53 -6.47 -37.94
C ARG A 226 38.04 -6.65 -38.17
N GLU A 227 37.64 -7.10 -39.35
CA GLU A 227 36.24 -7.40 -39.68
C GLU A 227 35.68 -8.53 -38.83
N LEU A 228 36.40 -9.65 -38.70
CA LEU A 228 36.01 -10.75 -37.82
C LEU A 228 35.90 -10.30 -36.36
N SER A 229 36.85 -9.50 -35.88
CA SER A 229 36.81 -8.93 -34.53
C SER A 229 35.60 -8.01 -34.34
N ALA A 230 35.30 -7.16 -35.32
CA ALA A 230 34.13 -6.30 -35.30
C ALA A 230 32.83 -7.12 -35.28
N GLN A 231 32.71 -8.16 -36.10
CA GLN A 231 31.56 -9.07 -36.12
C GLN A 231 31.41 -9.85 -34.80
N GLN A 232 32.52 -10.27 -34.20
CA GLN A 232 32.51 -10.90 -32.87
C GLN A 232 32.09 -9.90 -31.78
N ALA A 233 32.54 -8.65 -31.86
CA ALA A 233 32.14 -7.61 -30.91
C ALA A 233 30.66 -7.26 -31.03
N THR A 234 30.14 -7.13 -32.27
CA THR A 234 28.71 -6.87 -32.51
C THR A 234 27.86 -8.03 -32.04
N SER A 235 28.20 -9.28 -32.38
CA SER A 235 27.47 -10.47 -31.91
C SER A 235 27.49 -10.60 -30.39
N LYS A 236 28.62 -10.37 -29.71
CA LYS A 236 28.69 -10.33 -28.24
C LYS A 236 27.78 -9.24 -27.65
N ARG A 237 27.77 -8.04 -28.25
CA ARG A 237 26.90 -6.94 -27.81
C ARG A 237 25.42 -7.27 -28.00
N GLU A 238 25.06 -7.91 -29.11
CA GLU A 238 23.69 -8.37 -29.36
C GLU A 238 23.26 -9.44 -28.36
N LEU A 239 24.11 -10.45 -28.12
CA LEU A 239 23.84 -11.50 -27.13
C LEU A 239 23.68 -10.92 -25.73
N ALA A 240 24.55 -9.99 -25.32
CA ALA A 240 24.43 -9.30 -24.04
C ALA A 240 23.12 -8.50 -23.94
N LYS A 241 22.73 -7.80 -25.03
CA LYS A 241 21.46 -7.06 -25.08
C LYS A 241 20.25 -7.99 -25.02
N ARG A 242 20.29 -9.16 -25.66
CA ARG A 242 19.24 -10.19 -25.59
C ARG A 242 19.14 -10.78 -24.19
N ALA A 243 20.26 -11.18 -23.59
CA ALA A 243 20.31 -11.68 -22.23
C ALA A 243 19.80 -10.65 -21.21
N GLN A 244 20.13 -9.37 -21.39
CA GLN A 244 19.59 -8.30 -20.55
C GLN A 244 18.07 -8.18 -20.69
N LYS A 245 17.55 -8.18 -21.92
CA LYS A 245 16.09 -8.16 -22.16
C LYS A 245 15.38 -9.38 -21.57
N GLU A 246 15.97 -10.57 -21.68
CA GLU A 246 15.44 -11.79 -21.07
C GLU A 246 15.45 -11.71 -19.55
N ALA A 247 16.53 -11.22 -18.94
CA ALA A 247 16.62 -11.00 -17.50
C ALA A 247 15.60 -9.96 -17.01
N GLU A 248 15.40 -8.88 -17.76
CA GLU A 248 14.38 -7.86 -17.48
C GLU A 248 12.96 -8.46 -17.60
N ALA A 249 12.69 -9.27 -18.63
CA ALA A 249 11.42 -9.96 -18.80
C ALA A 249 11.15 -10.96 -17.67
N GLN A 250 12.17 -11.73 -17.25
CA GLN A 250 12.06 -12.63 -16.09
C GLN A 250 11.80 -11.85 -14.79
N ARG A 251 12.47 -10.72 -14.59
CA ARG A 251 12.24 -9.85 -13.42
C ARG A 251 10.82 -9.30 -13.44
N GLN A 252 10.33 -8.83 -14.59
CA GLN A 252 8.94 -8.38 -14.74
C GLN A 252 7.94 -9.50 -14.48
N GLY A 253 8.20 -10.72 -14.97
CA GLY A 253 7.39 -11.91 -14.67
C GLY A 253 7.31 -12.20 -13.18
N ARG A 254 8.45 -12.23 -12.47
CA ARG A 254 8.47 -12.42 -11.00
C ARG A 254 7.74 -11.31 -10.25
N LEU A 255 7.88 -10.06 -10.68
CA LEU A 255 7.16 -8.94 -10.10
C LEU A 255 5.64 -9.08 -10.32
N ALA A 256 5.21 -9.47 -11.52
CA ALA A 256 3.81 -9.70 -11.84
C ALA A 256 3.23 -10.86 -11.01
N GLU A 257 3.95 -11.97 -10.86
CA GLU A 257 3.54 -13.08 -9.98
C GLU A 257 3.42 -12.65 -8.52
N ALA A 258 4.39 -11.88 -8.01
CA ALA A 258 4.34 -11.33 -6.66
C ALA A 258 3.13 -10.39 -6.48
N GLN A 259 2.88 -9.52 -7.46
CA GLN A 259 1.72 -8.63 -7.49
C GLN A 259 0.40 -9.43 -7.45
N MET A 260 0.31 -10.50 -8.24
CA MET A 260 -0.86 -11.39 -8.27
C MET A 260 -1.08 -12.07 -6.92
N LYS A 261 -0.02 -12.54 -6.25
CA LYS A 261 -0.12 -13.14 -4.91
C LYS A 261 -0.59 -12.13 -3.86
N VAL A 262 -0.07 -10.91 -3.87
CA VAL A 262 -0.51 -9.85 -2.95
C VAL A 262 -1.97 -9.47 -3.22
N ASN A 263 -2.36 -9.32 -4.48
CA ASN A 263 -3.75 -9.04 -4.85
C ASN A 263 -4.68 -10.15 -4.38
N ALA A 264 -4.33 -11.42 -4.60
CA ALA A 264 -5.11 -12.56 -4.11
C ALA A 264 -5.25 -12.58 -2.57
N GLN A 265 -4.18 -12.25 -1.83
CA GLN A 265 -4.26 -12.11 -0.37
C GLN A 265 -5.17 -10.94 0.06
N MET A 266 -5.11 -9.81 -0.65
CA MET A 266 -5.97 -8.66 -0.38
C MET A 266 -7.44 -8.98 -0.66
N GLU A 267 -7.74 -9.69 -1.75
CA GLU A 267 -9.09 -10.15 -2.05
C GLU A 267 -9.58 -11.17 -1.03
N ALA A 268 -8.74 -12.14 -0.63
CA ALA A 268 -9.10 -13.07 0.44
C ALA A 268 -9.41 -12.35 1.76
N LYS A 269 -8.62 -11.33 2.14
CA LYS A 269 -8.89 -10.48 3.31
C LYS A 269 -10.16 -9.65 3.17
N ARG A 270 -10.46 -9.13 1.97
CA ARG A 270 -11.71 -8.40 1.69
C ARG A 270 -12.91 -9.33 1.77
N ALA A 271 -12.82 -10.52 1.19
CA ALA A 271 -13.87 -11.53 1.24
C ALA A 271 -14.12 -12.02 2.68
N ALA A 272 -13.05 -12.24 3.47
CA ALA A 272 -13.18 -12.58 4.88
C ALA A 272 -13.88 -11.48 5.68
N ARG A 273 -13.48 -10.21 5.49
CA ARG A 273 -14.18 -9.06 6.10
C ARG A 273 -15.64 -8.97 5.68
N ALA A 274 -15.94 -9.14 4.41
CA ALA A 274 -17.32 -9.13 3.91
C ALA A 274 -18.17 -10.27 4.49
N ARG A 275 -17.59 -11.45 4.73
CA ARG A 275 -18.27 -12.57 5.41
C ARG A 275 -18.55 -12.24 6.88
N GLU A 276 -17.58 -11.67 7.60
CA GLU A 276 -17.79 -11.23 8.98
C GLU A 276 -18.83 -10.10 9.06
N GLU A 277 -18.78 -9.12 8.17
CA GLU A 277 -19.79 -8.06 8.07
C GLU A 277 -21.18 -8.62 7.74
N ALA A 278 -21.28 -9.60 6.84
CA ALA A 278 -22.55 -10.26 6.53
C ALA A 278 -23.08 -11.03 7.74
N ARG A 279 -22.22 -11.76 8.46
CA ARG A 279 -22.59 -12.46 9.70
C ARG A 279 -23.06 -11.49 10.77
N LEU A 280 -22.31 -10.41 11.01
CA LEU A 280 -22.69 -9.36 11.95
C LEU A 280 -24.01 -8.69 11.52
N ALA A 281 -24.24 -8.50 10.23
CA ALA A 281 -25.50 -7.94 9.72
C ALA A 281 -26.69 -8.90 9.94
N GLU A 282 -26.49 -10.21 9.79
CA GLU A 282 -27.50 -11.22 10.15
C GLU A 282 -27.76 -11.25 11.65
N GLU A 283 -26.71 -11.23 12.48
CA GLU A 283 -26.83 -11.14 13.93
C GLU A 283 -27.58 -9.86 14.36
N LEU A 284 -27.26 -8.72 13.74
CA LEU A 284 -27.99 -7.46 13.95
C LEU A 284 -29.45 -7.53 13.48
N LYS A 285 -29.74 -8.20 12.37
CA LYS A 285 -31.12 -8.44 11.92
C LYS A 285 -31.87 -9.30 12.94
N GLN A 286 -31.25 -10.37 13.45
CA GLN A 286 -31.82 -11.23 14.49
C GLN A 286 -32.07 -10.46 15.79
N ILE A 287 -31.12 -9.62 16.23
CA ILE A 287 -31.28 -8.75 17.39
C ILE A 287 -32.42 -7.75 17.18
N LYS A 288 -32.50 -7.11 16.00
CA LYS A 288 -33.60 -6.20 15.67
C LYS A 288 -34.95 -6.91 15.66
N LEU A 289 -35.02 -8.12 15.13
CA LEU A 289 -36.25 -8.91 15.06
C LEU A 289 -36.69 -9.37 16.46
N LYS A 290 -35.75 -9.82 17.31
CA LYS A 290 -35.99 -10.09 18.73
C LYS A 290 -36.45 -8.83 19.47
N LYS A 291 -35.83 -7.68 19.22
CA LYS A 291 -36.21 -6.42 19.84
C LYS A 291 -37.62 -5.98 19.40
N ALA A 292 -37.94 -6.08 18.12
CA ALA A 292 -39.28 -5.81 17.60
C ALA A 292 -40.33 -6.74 18.21
N PHE A 293 -39.99 -8.02 18.42
CA PHE A 293 -40.88 -8.97 19.10
C PHE A 293 -41.10 -8.58 20.57
N LEU A 294 -40.04 -8.25 21.30
CA LEU A 294 -40.13 -7.78 22.70
C LEU A 294 -40.88 -6.44 22.82
N ASP A 295 -40.68 -5.52 21.87
CA ASP A 295 -41.39 -4.24 21.81
C ASP A 295 -42.87 -4.47 21.48
N ALA A 296 -43.20 -5.42 20.60
CA ALA A 296 -44.58 -5.82 20.29
C ALA A 296 -45.26 -6.50 21.49
N ASP A 297 -44.55 -7.36 22.23
CA ASP A 297 -45.03 -7.94 23.48
C ASP A 297 -45.27 -6.86 24.54
N LYS A 298 -44.35 -5.89 24.66
CA LYS A 298 -44.51 -4.75 25.54
C LYS A 298 -45.71 -3.89 25.15
N GLU A 299 -45.89 -3.59 23.87
CA GLU A 299 -47.08 -2.88 23.37
C GLU A 299 -48.36 -3.68 23.61
N ALA A 300 -48.35 -5.00 23.43
CA ALA A 300 -49.51 -5.86 23.69
C ALA A 300 -49.88 -5.88 25.18
N VAL A 301 -48.88 -5.93 26.08
CA VAL A 301 -49.07 -5.82 27.53
C VAL A 301 -49.61 -4.44 27.91
N GLU A 302 -49.07 -3.36 27.35
CA GLU A 302 -49.58 -2.00 27.60
C GLU A 302 -51.00 -1.81 27.04
N ARG A 303 -51.31 -2.38 25.86
CA ARG A 303 -52.68 -2.38 25.30
C ARG A 303 -53.65 -3.14 26.19
N SER A 304 -53.29 -4.34 26.64
CA SER A 304 -54.13 -5.14 27.56
C SER A 304 -54.33 -4.44 28.90
N LYS A 305 -53.28 -3.81 29.43
CA LYS A 305 -53.35 -2.96 30.64
C LYS A 305 -54.26 -1.76 30.43
N PHE A 306 -54.17 -1.07 29.29
CA PHE A 306 -55.01 0.06 28.95
C PHE A 306 -56.48 -0.35 28.75
N GLU A 307 -56.75 -1.47 28.08
CA GLU A 307 -58.10 -2.04 27.93
C GLU A 307 -58.69 -2.44 29.30
N SER A 308 -57.89 -3.02 30.19
CA SER A 308 -58.30 -3.34 31.56
C SER A 308 -58.65 -2.07 32.35
N LEU A 309 -57.85 -1.01 32.23
CA LEU A 309 -58.12 0.30 32.83
C LEU A 309 -59.38 0.95 32.25
N GLN A 310 -59.57 0.92 30.94
CA GLN A 310 -60.79 1.41 30.28
C GLN A 310 -62.03 0.60 30.71
N GLY A 311 -61.90 -0.72 30.81
CA GLY A 311 -62.96 -1.60 31.33
C GLY A 311 -63.29 -1.30 32.79
N GLY A 312 -62.27 -1.03 33.62
CA GLY A 312 -62.43 -0.55 34.99
C GLY A 312 -63.18 0.79 35.06
N ALA A 313 -62.74 1.77 34.28
CA ALA A 313 -63.38 3.09 34.22
C ALA A 313 -64.82 3.03 33.71
N ARG A 314 -65.10 2.16 32.71
CA ARG A 314 -66.47 1.90 32.23
C ARG A 314 -67.34 1.28 33.31
N ARG A 315 -66.84 0.28 34.05
CA ARG A 315 -67.55 -0.33 35.18
C ARG A 315 -67.84 0.69 36.27
N GLU A 316 -66.88 1.56 36.58
CA GLU A 316 -67.06 2.62 37.58
C GLU A 316 -68.09 3.67 37.13
N LEU A 317 -68.05 4.08 35.86
CA LEU A 317 -69.06 4.99 35.28
C LEU A 317 -70.46 4.40 35.33
N ILE A 318 -70.62 3.13 34.95
CA ILE A 318 -71.92 2.42 35.03
C ILE A 318 -72.39 2.34 36.48
N ALA A 319 -71.52 1.95 37.42
CA ALA A 319 -71.87 1.89 38.84
C ALA A 319 -72.26 3.27 39.41
N ARG A 320 -71.55 4.35 39.02
CA ARG A 320 -71.91 5.73 39.38
C ARG A 320 -73.24 6.17 38.78
N GLN A 321 -73.52 5.80 37.53
CA GLN A 321 -74.81 6.07 36.90
C GLN A 321 -75.94 5.29 37.57
N GLU A 322 -75.77 4.00 37.84
CA GLU A 322 -76.76 3.17 38.52
C GLU A 322 -77.04 3.67 39.94
N THR A 323 -76.01 4.04 40.69
CA THR A 323 -76.17 4.63 42.03
C THR A 323 -76.84 6.00 41.94
N GLY A 324 -76.49 6.82 40.96
CA GLY A 324 -77.17 8.09 40.66
C GLY A 324 -78.65 7.90 40.34
N ILE A 325 -79.01 6.95 39.49
CA ILE A 325 -80.39 6.60 39.14
C ILE A 325 -81.14 6.06 40.36
N LYS A 326 -80.53 5.19 41.16
CA LYS A 326 -81.13 4.68 42.41
C LYS A 326 -81.38 5.82 43.41
N ASN A 327 -80.44 6.75 43.54
CA ASN A 327 -80.61 7.91 44.42
C ASN A 327 -81.70 8.86 43.91
N ALA A 328 -81.75 9.12 42.59
CA ALA A 328 -82.78 9.96 41.98
C ALA A 328 -84.19 9.34 42.10
N THR A 329 -84.32 8.04 41.86
CA THR A 329 -85.59 7.32 42.03
C THR A 329 -86.04 7.27 43.49
N ASN A 330 -85.11 7.11 44.44
CA ASN A 330 -85.42 7.21 45.86
C ASN A 330 -85.84 8.63 46.26
N ALA A 331 -85.16 9.67 45.77
CA ALA A 331 -85.54 11.06 46.02
C ALA A 331 -86.93 11.38 45.45
N ALA A 332 -87.25 10.90 44.24
CA ALA A 332 -88.60 11.02 43.66
C ALA A 332 -89.65 10.31 44.52
N LYS A 333 -89.39 9.08 44.98
CA LYS A 333 -90.30 8.36 45.89
C LYS A 333 -90.51 9.08 47.22
N ILE A 334 -89.45 9.71 47.76
CA ILE A 334 -89.56 10.51 48.99
C ILE A 334 -90.42 11.75 48.73
N HIS A 335 -90.19 12.45 47.62
CA HIS A 335 -90.99 13.60 47.22
C HIS A 335 -92.48 13.24 46.99
N ASP A 336 -92.76 12.12 46.34
CA ASP A 336 -94.13 11.63 46.13
C ASP A 336 -94.81 11.26 47.45
N LYS A 337 -94.07 10.67 48.40
CA LYS A 337 -94.57 10.42 49.76
C LYS A 337 -94.81 11.70 50.53
N GLU A 338 -93.91 12.68 50.45
CA GLU A 338 -94.08 13.99 51.11
C GLU A 338 -95.26 14.75 50.55
N THR A 339 -95.47 14.73 49.22
CA THR A 339 -96.62 15.37 48.60
C THR A 339 -97.93 14.67 48.97
N ALA A 340 -97.95 13.33 49.01
CA ALA A 340 -99.09 12.57 49.52
C ALA A 340 -99.37 12.88 51.00
N GLN A 341 -98.33 12.98 51.83
CA GLN A 341 -98.46 13.35 53.24
C GLN A 341 -99.00 14.78 53.41
N ARG A 342 -98.52 15.73 52.60
CA ARG A 342 -99.03 17.12 52.58
C ARG A 342 -100.50 17.15 52.18
N LEU A 343 -100.91 16.38 51.17
CA LEU A 343 -102.31 16.27 50.75
C LEU A 343 -103.18 15.64 51.84
N LEU A 344 -102.68 14.60 52.52
CA LEU A 344 -103.38 13.96 53.64
C LEU A 344 -103.54 14.92 54.82
N ASN A 345 -102.49 15.68 55.18
CA ASN A 345 -102.57 16.70 56.21
C ASN A 345 -103.56 17.80 55.84
N LEU A 346 -103.59 18.23 54.58
CA LEU A 346 -104.57 19.20 54.08
C LEU A 346 -106.01 18.67 54.14
N GLN A 347 -106.20 17.37 53.88
CA GLN A 347 -107.50 16.71 54.05
C GLN A 347 -107.90 16.63 55.53
N GLN A 348 -106.98 16.24 56.41
CA GLN A 348 -107.22 16.23 57.86
C GLN A 348 -107.53 17.63 58.39
N GLU A 349 -106.81 18.67 57.93
CA GLU A 349 -107.12 20.06 58.27
C GLU A 349 -108.51 20.47 57.77
N ARG A 350 -108.91 20.05 56.57
CA ARG A 350 -110.28 20.27 56.06
C ARG A 350 -111.32 19.54 56.91
N GLU A 351 -111.08 18.28 57.27
CA GLU A 351 -111.99 17.48 58.11
C GLU A 351 -112.11 18.08 59.52
N ILE A 352 -111.00 18.53 60.11
CA ILE A 352 -111.00 19.24 61.40
C ILE A 352 -111.77 20.56 61.28
N HIS A 353 -111.59 21.29 60.19
CA HIS A 353 -112.30 22.54 59.95
C HIS A 353 -113.80 22.31 59.71
N GLU A 354 -114.19 21.29 58.95
CA GLU A 354 -115.58 20.89 58.76
C GLU A 354 -116.20 20.40 60.07
N ALA A 355 -115.47 19.62 60.87
CA ALA A 355 -115.92 19.20 62.19
C ALA A 355 -116.12 20.40 63.13
N PHE A 356 -115.20 21.38 63.10
CA PHE A 356 -115.35 22.64 63.82
C PHE A 356 -116.58 23.42 63.37
N LEU A 357 -116.84 23.51 62.05
CA LEU A 357 -118.02 24.17 61.51
C LEU A 357 -119.32 23.45 61.91
N ARG A 358 -119.34 22.11 61.91
CA ARG A 358 -120.49 21.32 62.39
C ARG A 358 -120.74 21.52 63.89
N ASP A 359 -119.70 21.60 64.70
CA ASP A 359 -119.83 21.83 66.15
C ASP A 359 -120.27 23.29 66.42
N TYR A 360 -119.80 24.24 65.61
CA TYR A 360 -120.27 25.62 65.61
C TYR A 360 -121.75 25.74 65.22
N GLU A 361 -122.18 25.05 64.15
CA GLU A 361 -123.58 24.98 63.73
C GLU A 361 -124.47 24.31 64.79
N ARG A 362 -123.99 23.24 65.44
CA ARG A 362 -124.69 22.62 66.57
C ARG A 362 -124.90 23.62 67.71
N ARG A 363 -123.86 24.34 68.14
CA ARG A 363 -123.98 25.36 69.18
C ARG A 363 -124.85 26.54 68.77
N ALA A 364 -124.82 26.94 67.50
CA ALA A 364 -125.70 27.97 66.96
C ALA A 364 -127.17 27.51 66.96
N SER A 365 -127.43 26.23 66.67
CA SER A 365 -128.78 25.64 66.72
C SER A 365 -129.32 25.50 68.14
N GLU A 366 -128.47 25.20 69.13
CA GLU A 366 -128.83 25.19 70.55
C GLU A 366 -129.17 26.61 71.04
N HIS A 367 -128.39 27.62 70.63
CA HIS A 367 -128.72 29.02 70.91
C HIS A 367 -130.01 29.50 70.21
N GLN A 368 -130.33 28.99 69.02
CA GLN A 368 -131.62 29.26 68.37
C GLN A 368 -132.78 28.55 69.07
N TYR A 369 -132.57 27.36 69.63
CA TYR A 369 -133.59 26.65 70.40
C TYR A 369 -133.93 27.39 71.71
N ASP A 370 -132.92 27.90 72.43
CA ASP A 370 -133.10 28.71 73.63
C ASP A 370 -133.72 30.09 73.35
N SER A 371 -133.36 30.69 72.21
CA SER A 371 -133.96 31.93 71.69
C SER A 371 -135.46 31.76 71.39
N ASN A 372 -135.86 30.65 70.78
CA ASN A 372 -137.24 30.41 70.39
C ASN A 372 -138.17 30.19 71.60
N ILE A 373 -137.68 29.58 72.69
CA ILE A 373 -138.44 29.46 73.95
C ILE A 373 -138.64 30.84 74.61
N ALA A 374 -137.63 31.72 74.54
CA ALA A 374 -137.74 33.09 75.02
C ALA A 374 -138.66 33.95 74.13
N GLU A 375 -138.68 33.72 72.81
CA GLU A 375 -139.59 34.42 71.89
C GLU A 375 -141.04 33.95 72.00
N ASP A 376 -141.33 32.67 72.25
CA ASP A 376 -142.71 32.18 72.42
C ASP A 376 -143.36 32.73 73.70
N THR A 377 -142.59 32.91 74.78
CA THR A 377 -143.07 33.57 76.01
C THR A 377 -143.28 35.09 75.80
N LEU A 378 -142.49 35.72 74.93
CA LEU A 378 -142.64 37.13 74.53
C LEU A 378 -143.76 37.35 73.48
N GLN A 379 -144.08 36.35 72.64
CA GLN A 379 -145.17 36.43 71.67
C GLN A 379 -146.54 36.24 72.33
N ALA A 380 -146.66 35.38 73.35
CA ALA A 380 -147.88 35.26 74.16
C ALA A 380 -148.22 36.56 74.91
N SER A 381 -147.22 37.29 75.39
CA SER A 381 -147.39 38.60 76.05
C SER A 381 -147.56 39.76 75.06
N ARG A 382 -146.97 39.69 73.86
CA ARG A 382 -147.16 40.67 72.77
C ARG A 382 -148.50 40.55 72.05
N GLN A 383 -149.13 39.38 71.96
CA GLN A 383 -150.48 39.26 71.37
C GLN A 383 -151.57 39.83 72.28
N MET A 384 -151.41 39.78 73.61
CA MET A 384 -152.29 40.51 74.55
C MET A 384 -152.16 42.04 74.46
N LEU A 385 -150.99 42.55 74.07
CA LEU A 385 -150.73 43.99 73.94
C LEU A 385 -151.02 44.56 72.53
N LYS A 386 -150.95 43.73 71.47
CA LYS A 386 -151.23 44.15 70.08
C LYS A 386 -152.71 44.19 69.70
N ALA A 387 -153.63 43.66 70.52
CA ALA A 387 -155.07 43.91 70.39
C ALA A 387 -155.49 45.31 70.88
N ARG A 388 -154.59 46.07 71.53
CA ARG A 388 -154.95 47.34 72.19
C ARG A 388 -154.41 48.60 71.52
N LEU A 389 -153.34 48.53 70.72
CA LEU A 389 -152.72 49.72 70.14
C LEU A 389 -152.13 49.40 68.76
N GLY A 390 -152.89 49.69 67.71
CA GLY A 390 -152.41 49.62 66.33
C GLY A 390 -151.49 50.80 66.02
N LEU A 391 -150.30 50.49 65.48
CA LEU A 391 -149.44 51.40 64.71
C LEU A 391 -148.26 50.57 64.15
N GLY A 392 -148.03 50.71 62.84
CA GLY A 392 -146.84 50.17 62.17
C GLY A 392 -145.61 51.06 62.38
N VAL A 393 -144.47 50.67 61.79
CA VAL A 393 -143.44 51.55 61.22
C VAL A 393 -142.35 50.71 60.52
N LYS A 394 -141.88 51.27 59.40
CA LYS A 394 -140.80 50.87 58.48
C LYS A 394 -139.44 51.41 58.94
N THR A 395 -138.34 50.75 58.56
CA THR A 395 -137.01 51.31 58.13
C THR A 395 -136.15 50.14 57.63
N GLY A 396 -135.35 50.14 56.56
CA GLY A 396 -134.88 51.20 55.68
C GLY A 396 -133.36 51.42 55.80
N LEU A 397 -132.58 50.89 54.84
CA LEU A 397 -131.33 51.44 54.22
C LEU A 397 -129.94 51.19 54.93
N PRO A 398 -128.75 51.44 54.28
CA PRO A 398 -128.28 50.91 52.98
C PRO A 398 -126.71 50.77 52.77
N THR A 399 -126.33 50.11 51.64
CA THR A 399 -125.30 50.43 50.60
C THR A 399 -123.81 50.73 50.85
N SER A 400 -122.95 50.13 50.00
CA SER A 400 -122.09 50.77 48.95
C SER A 400 -120.69 50.14 48.89
N SER A 401 -120.34 49.32 47.89
CA SER A 401 -119.88 49.65 46.51
C SER A 401 -118.35 49.64 46.39
N SER A 402 -117.82 48.98 45.35
CA SER A 402 -116.91 49.57 44.36
C SER A 402 -115.73 48.69 43.89
N TRP A 403 -115.86 48.14 42.67
CA TRP A 403 -114.87 48.12 41.55
C TRP A 403 -113.50 47.42 41.76
N MET A 404 -112.81 46.76 40.82
CA MET A 404 -112.93 46.58 39.37
C MET A 404 -112.02 45.40 38.93
N GLN A 405 -112.27 44.94 37.71
CA GLN A 405 -111.68 43.81 36.97
C GLN A 405 -110.30 44.10 36.34
N ASN A 406 -109.54 43.06 35.96
CA ASN A 406 -109.03 42.78 34.58
C ASN A 406 -108.05 41.57 34.59
N THR A 407 -108.33 40.41 33.98
CA THR A 407 -108.20 39.93 32.57
C THR A 407 -106.81 39.44 32.09
N ARG A 408 -106.80 38.13 31.75
CA ARG A 408 -106.25 37.41 30.56
C ARG A 408 -105.00 37.94 29.82
N GLN A 409 -104.04 37.05 29.51
CA GLN A 409 -103.96 36.29 28.22
C GLN A 409 -102.71 35.37 28.10
N PRO A 410 -102.65 34.47 27.08
CA PRO A 410 -101.65 33.41 26.84
C PRO A 410 -100.81 33.58 25.54
N LEU A 411 -100.07 32.52 25.15
CA LEU A 411 -99.51 32.11 23.83
C LEU A 411 -98.00 32.33 23.49
N GLN A 412 -97.35 31.19 23.18
CA GLN A 412 -96.41 30.81 22.08
C GLN A 412 -95.36 31.79 21.49
N ASN A 413 -94.12 31.30 21.29
CA ASN A 413 -93.31 31.41 20.03
C ASN A 413 -91.92 30.72 20.19
N THR A 414 -91.55 29.68 19.41
CA THR A 414 -90.83 29.60 18.08
C THR A 414 -89.30 29.53 18.11
N GLY A 415 -88.75 28.47 17.49
CA GLY A 415 -87.64 28.40 16.48
C GLY A 415 -86.28 29.07 16.80
N ARG A 416 -85.11 28.59 16.36
CA ARG A 416 -84.70 27.80 15.18
C ARG A 416 -83.24 27.29 15.36
N PRO A 417 -82.74 26.44 14.43
CA PRO A 417 -81.37 25.90 14.35
C PRO A 417 -80.47 26.69 13.37
N PHE A 418 -79.15 26.42 13.32
CA PHE A 418 -78.34 26.35 12.07
C PHE A 418 -76.87 25.90 12.28
N ASP A 419 -76.35 25.33 11.19
CA ASP A 419 -75.02 24.81 10.81
C ASP A 419 -73.81 25.74 11.15
N ASP A 420 -72.53 25.35 11.09
CA ASP A 420 -71.86 24.85 9.89
C ASP A 420 -70.42 24.34 10.12
N THR A 421 -70.02 23.63 9.09
CA THR A 421 -68.85 22.82 8.76
C THR A 421 -67.52 23.57 8.57
N LEU A 422 -66.48 22.81 8.16
CA LEU A 422 -65.16 23.21 7.58
C LEU A 422 -64.02 23.32 8.61
N GLN A 423 -62.81 22.80 8.41
CA GLN A 423 -62.16 22.26 7.23
C GLN A 423 -60.89 21.48 7.62
N GLN A 424 -60.56 20.50 6.79
CA GLN A 424 -59.26 19.84 6.64
C GLN A 424 -58.12 20.86 6.46
N THR A 425 -56.91 20.51 6.91
CA THR A 425 -55.66 20.59 6.12
C THR A 425 -54.44 20.10 6.93
N ALA A 426 -53.98 18.89 6.61
CA ALA A 426 -52.55 18.61 6.47
C ALA A 426 -52.19 18.80 4.97
N PRO A 427 -50.93 18.72 4.49
CA PRO A 427 -49.62 18.75 5.14
C PRO A 427 -48.65 19.77 4.48
N ARG A 428 -47.45 19.99 5.04
CA ARG A 428 -46.31 20.48 4.23
C ARG A 428 -44.99 19.85 4.67
N VAL A 429 -44.58 18.87 3.88
CA VAL A 429 -43.22 18.38 3.71
C VAL A 429 -42.35 19.55 3.22
N ARG A 430 -41.22 19.79 3.90
CA ARG A 430 -40.08 20.53 3.33
C ARG A 430 -38.94 19.54 3.13
N THR A 431 -38.71 19.19 1.88
CA THR A 431 -37.39 18.85 1.36
C THR A 431 -36.55 20.13 1.34
N ALA A 432 -35.34 20.07 1.88
CA ALA A 432 -34.28 21.01 1.58
C ALA A 432 -32.98 20.21 1.51
N GLU A 433 -32.44 20.21 0.30
CA GLU A 433 -31.12 19.76 -0.08
C GLU A 433 -30.04 20.53 0.70
N ASN A 434 -29.08 19.78 1.23
CA ASN A 434 -27.64 20.01 1.10
C ASN A 434 -26.89 18.78 1.59
#